data_AF-A0A1H1KTP5-F1
#
_entry.id   AF-A0A1H1KTP5-F1
#
_cell.length_a   1.000
_cell.length_b   1.000
_cell.length_c   1.000
_cell.angle_alpha   90.00
_cell.angle_beta   90.00
_cell.angle_gamma   90.00
#
_symmetry.space_group_name_H-M   'P 1'
#
loop_
_entity.id
_entity.type
_entity.pdbx_description
1 polymer ?
#
loop_
_entity_poly.entity_id
_entity_poly.type
_entity_poly.pdbx_seq_one_letter_code
_entity_poly.pdbx_strand_id
1 'polypeptide(L)'
;DNALAESTIGLFKTEAIRDDSPFRTGPLKQLEDVEWVTAEWVDWYNARRLHSTLGDVPPEEFEAAYYADLETPSHPVLAPA
;
A
#
# COMPACT_ATOMS: atom_id res chain seq x y z
N ASP A 1 -7.95 -12.12 7.93
CA ASP A 1 -9.39 -11.80 8.03
C ASP A 1 -9.90 -11.56 6.62
N ASN A 2 -11.01 -12.20 6.24
CA ASN A 2 -11.62 -12.01 4.92
C ASN A 2 -12.15 -10.58 4.74
N ALA A 3 -12.59 -9.93 5.83
CA ALA A 3 -13.14 -8.58 5.79
C ALA A 3 -12.12 -7.51 5.35
N LEU A 4 -10.84 -7.67 5.75
CA LEU A 4 -9.77 -6.77 5.30
C LEU A 4 -9.54 -6.90 3.80
N ALA A 5 -9.44 -8.14 3.31
CA ALA A 5 -9.26 -8.40 1.87
C ALA A 5 -10.46 -7.88 1.06
N GLU A 6 -11.69 -8.07 1.55
CA GLU A 6 -12.92 -7.54 0.94
C GLU A 6 -12.95 -6.01 0.90
N SER A 7 -12.46 -5.36 1.95
CA SER A 7 -12.38 -3.89 1.98
C SER A 7 -11.34 -3.37 0.99
N THR A 8 -10.16 -4.00 0.94
CA THR A 8 -9.10 -3.62 -0.02
C THR A 8 -9.54 -3.83 -1.46
N ILE A 9 -10.21 -4.94 -1.79
CA ILE A 9 -10.70 -5.17 -3.16
C ILE A 9 -11.85 -4.20 -3.52
N GLY A 10 -12.71 -3.84 -2.56
CA GLY A 10 -13.74 -2.83 -2.76
C GLY A 10 -13.15 -1.45 -3.08
N LEU A 11 -12.09 -1.07 -2.36
CA LEU A 11 -11.34 0.15 -2.57
C LEU A 11 -10.66 0.17 -3.95
N PHE A 12 -9.93 -0.89 -4.29
CA PHE A 12 -9.31 -1.06 -5.60
C PHE A 12 -10.32 -0.91 -6.75
N LYS A 13 -11.48 -1.57 -6.65
CA LYS A 13 -12.53 -1.46 -7.68
C LYS A 13 -13.05 -0.02 -7.82
N THR A 14 -13.13 0.71 -6.71
CA THR A 14 -13.63 2.08 -6.68
C THR A 14 -12.64 3.09 -7.25
N GLU A 15 -11.36 2.96 -6.88
CA GLU A 15 -10.33 3.93 -7.21
C GLU A 15 -9.63 3.63 -8.54
N ALA A 16 -9.36 2.35 -8.84
CA ALA A 16 -8.60 1.94 -10.01
C ALA A 16 -9.51 1.54 -11.19
N ILE A 17 -10.57 0.77 -10.93
CA ILE A 17 -11.36 0.12 -11.98
C ILE A 17 -12.58 0.94 -12.41
N ARG A 18 -13.15 1.81 -11.59
CA ARG A 18 -14.34 2.60 -11.96
C ARG A 18 -14.06 3.46 -13.21
N ASP A 19 -15.08 3.71 -14.04
CA ASP A 19 -14.88 4.34 -15.36
C ASP A 19 -14.30 5.76 -15.32
N ASP A 20 -14.45 6.47 -14.19
CA ASP A 20 -13.90 7.81 -13.93
C ASP A 20 -12.59 7.77 -13.11
N SER A 21 -11.99 6.59 -12.97
CA SER A 21 -10.69 6.41 -12.31
C SER A 21 -9.61 7.25 -13.00
N PRO A 22 -8.78 7.98 -12.24
CA PRO A 22 -7.66 8.74 -12.79
C PRO A 22 -6.55 7.84 -13.34
N PHE A 23 -6.54 6.55 -12.98
CA PHE A 23 -5.59 5.56 -13.48
C PHE A 23 -6.02 5.01 -14.86
N ARG A 24 -7.26 5.25 -15.29
CA ARG A 24 -7.76 4.77 -16.58
C ARG A 24 -7.51 5.81 -17.67
N THR A 25 -6.96 5.34 -18.78
CA THR A 25 -6.84 6.11 -20.03
C THR A 25 -8.01 5.86 -21.00
N GLY A 26 -8.86 4.87 -20.70
CA GLY A 26 -10.02 4.49 -21.52
C GLY A 26 -10.75 3.25 -21.00
N PRO A 27 -11.60 2.62 -21.84
CA PRO A 27 -12.23 1.34 -21.51
C PRO A 27 -11.19 0.23 -21.33
N LEU A 28 -11.32 -0.58 -20.28
CA LEU A 28 -10.50 -1.77 -20.06
C LEU A 28 -11.05 -2.91 -20.94
N LYS A 29 -10.33 -3.28 -22.01
CA LYS A 29 -10.78 -4.26 -23.02
C LYS A 29 -9.89 -5.49 -23.08
N GLN A 30 -8.63 -5.36 -22.70
CA GLN A 30 -7.62 -6.41 -22.74
C GLN A 30 -7.02 -6.61 -21.35
N LEU A 31 -6.33 -7.74 -21.18
CA LEU A 31 -5.61 -8.04 -19.94
C LEU A 31 -4.59 -6.94 -19.61
N GLU A 32 -3.85 -6.49 -20.63
CA GLU A 32 -2.80 -5.49 -20.48
C GLU A 32 -3.35 -4.16 -19.92
N ASP A 33 -4.57 -3.76 -20.30
CA ASP A 33 -5.22 -2.56 -19.75
C ASP A 33 -5.40 -2.68 -18.23
N VAL A 34 -5.79 -3.86 -17.75
CA VAL A 34 -6.00 -4.13 -16.32
C VAL A 34 -4.65 -4.20 -15.60
N GLU A 35 -3.63 -4.80 -16.22
CA GLU A 35 -2.28 -4.89 -15.65
C GLU A 35 -1.67 -3.51 -15.43
N TRP A 36 -1.76 -2.61 -16.42
CA TRP A 36 -1.25 -1.24 -16.28
C TRP A 36 -1.98 -0.45 -15.19
N VAL A 37 -3.31 -0.44 -15.21
CA VAL A 37 -4.11 0.25 -14.18
C VAL A 37 -3.82 -0.29 -12.78
N THR A 38 -3.65 -1.61 -12.66
CA THR A 38 -3.33 -2.24 -11.38
C THR A 38 -1.93 -1.83 -10.92
N ALA A 39 -0.94 -1.87 -11.80
CA ALA A 39 0.44 -1.49 -11.47
C ALA A 39 0.54 -0.03 -11.02
N GLU A 40 -0.09 0.90 -11.75
CA GLU A 40 -0.10 2.32 -11.40
C GLU A 40 -0.84 2.57 -10.08
N TRP A 41 -1.98 1.92 -9.85
CA TRP A 41 -2.70 2.06 -8.59
C TRP A 41 -1.90 1.51 -7.41
N VAL A 42 -1.25 0.35 -7.56
CA VAL A 42 -0.43 -0.26 -6.50
C VAL A 42 0.79 0.61 -6.17
N ASP A 43 1.48 1.13 -7.19
CA ASP A 43 2.61 2.04 -7.01
C ASP A 43 2.17 3.33 -6.28
N TRP A 44 1.03 3.92 -6.66
CA TRP A 44 0.49 5.06 -5.93
C TRP A 44 0.06 4.71 -4.50
N TYR A 45 -0.65 3.60 -4.31
CA TYR A 45 -1.17 3.17 -3.02
C TYR A 45 -0.04 2.95 -2.01
N ASN A 46 1.04 2.28 -2.40
CA ASN A 46 2.12 1.95 -1.47
C ASN A 46 3.10 3.11 -1.25
N ALA A 47 3.45 3.85 -2.30
CA ALA A 47 4.54 4.82 -2.23
C ALA A 47 4.08 6.27 -2.03
N ARG A 48 2.79 6.59 -2.25
CA ARG A 48 2.32 8.00 -2.30
C ARG A 48 1.01 8.26 -1.58
N ARG A 49 0.15 7.27 -1.38
CA ARG A 49 -1.12 7.45 -0.69
C ARG A 49 -0.89 7.68 0.80
N LEU A 50 -1.34 8.81 1.32
CA LEU A 50 -1.27 9.08 2.75
C LEU A 50 -2.41 8.38 3.48
N HIS A 51 -2.09 7.72 4.60
CA HIS A 51 -3.06 7.07 5.46
C HIS A 51 -3.08 7.71 6.84
N SER A 52 -4.20 8.33 7.22
CA SER A 52 -4.35 8.98 8.53
C SER A 52 -4.17 8.00 9.70
N THR A 53 -4.53 6.73 9.51
CA THR A 53 -4.32 5.66 10.49
C THR A 53 -2.85 5.29 10.68
N LEU A 54 -2.00 5.61 9.70
CA LEU A 54 -0.55 5.40 9.75
C LEU A 54 0.20 6.68 10.17
N GLY A 55 -0.51 7.77 10.49
CA GLY A 55 0.10 9.06 10.81
C GLY A 55 0.36 9.93 9.57
N ASP A 56 -0.48 9.80 8.54
CA ASP A 56 -0.40 10.56 7.30
C ASP A 56 0.90 10.31 6.51
N VAL A 57 1.39 9.06 6.54
CA VAL A 57 2.52 8.59 5.71
C VAL A 57 2.06 7.48 4.75
N PRO A 58 2.83 7.21 3.67
CA PRO A 58 2.60 6.06 2.81
C PRO A 58 2.80 4.71 3.52
N PRO A 59 2.10 3.65 3.09
CA PRO A 59 2.28 2.31 3.64
C PRO A 59 3.72 1.81 3.60
N GLU A 60 4.44 2.07 2.50
CA GLU A 60 5.84 1.66 2.36
C GLU A 60 6.75 2.33 3.41
N GLU A 61 6.55 3.62 3.67
CA GLU A 61 7.31 4.35 4.69
C GLU A 61 6.99 3.82 6.10
N PHE A 62 5.71 3.54 6.36
CA PHE A 62 5.29 2.95 7.63
C PHE A 62 5.90 1.56 7.86
N GLU A 63 5.87 0.69 6.84
CA GLU A 63 6.47 -0.64 6.91
C GLU A 63 7.99 -0.55 7.11
N ALA A 64 8.68 0.32 6.37
CA ALA A 64 10.12 0.53 6.51
C ALA A 64 10.49 0.99 7.94
N ALA A 65 9.73 1.92 8.52
CA ALA A 65 9.93 2.37 9.90
C ALA A 65 9.66 1.26 10.92
N TYR A 66 8.60 0.48 10.71
CA TYR A 66 8.26 -0.67 11.56
C TYR A 66 9.37 -1.72 11.57
N TYR A 67 9.90 -2.09 10.41
CA TYR A 67 11.00 -3.06 10.33
C TYR A 67 12.32 -2.53 10.91
N ALA A 68 12.62 -1.23 10.73
CA ALA A 68 13.79 -0.61 11.34
C ALA A 68 13.74 -0.64 12.89
N ASP A 69 12.56 -0.45 13.49
CA ASP A 69 12.35 -0.56 14.93
C ASP A 69 12.53 -2.02 15.41
N LEU A 70 11.98 -2.99 14.67
CA LEU A 70 12.14 -4.42 14.98
C LEU A 70 13.60 -4.91 14.90
N GLU A 71 14.41 -4.32 14.01
CA GLU A 71 15.83 -4.64 13.87
C GLU A 71 16.72 -3.92 14.89
N THR A 72 16.16 -2.97 15.65
CA THR A 72 16.88 -2.30 16.75
C THR A 72 16.91 -3.23 17.96
N PRO A 73 18.08 -3.75 18.39
CA PRO A 73 18.14 -4.71 19.48
C PRO A 73 17.70 -4.05 20.79
N SER A 74 16.52 -4.42 21.28
CA SER A 74 16.00 -4.03 22.57
C SER A 74 16.72 -4.78 23.71
N HIS A 75 18.01 -4.51 23.93
CA HIS A 75 18.65 -4.79 25.23
C HIS A 75 20.01 -4.09 25.40
N PRO A 76 20.26 -3.35 26.50
CA PRO A 76 21.62 -3.01 26.87
C PRO A 76 22.34 -4.30 27.26
N VAL A 77 23.36 -4.67 26.49
CA VAL A 77 24.30 -5.72 26.91
C VAL A 77 24.97 -5.25 28.21
N LEU A 78 24.57 -5.83 29.34
CA LEU A 78 25.33 -5.69 30.58
C LEU A 78 26.72 -6.28 30.31
N ALA A 79 27.74 -5.42 30.28
CA ALA A 79 29.13 -5.84 30.20
C ALA A 79 29.49 -6.61 31.49
N PRO A 80 30.12 -7.79 31.40
CA PRO A 80 30.63 -8.47 32.59
C PRO A 80 31.83 -7.69 33.17
N ALA A 81 31.89 -7.65 34.50
CA ALA A 81 32.98 -7.07 35.29
C ALA A 81 34.24 -7.94 35.27
#